data_AF-A0A661JAW7-F1
#
_entry.id   AF-A0A661JAW7-F1
#
_cell.length_a   1.000
_cell.length_b   1.000
_cell.length_c   1.000
_cell.angle_alpha   90.00
_cell.angle_beta   90.00
_cell.angle_gamma   90.00
#
_symmetry.space_group_name_H-M   'P 1'
#
loop_
_entity.id
_entity.type
_entity.pdbx_description
1 polymer ?
#
loop_
_entity_poly.entity_id
_entity_poly.type
_entity_poly.pdbx_seq_one_letter_code
_entity_poly.pdbx_strand_id
1 'polypeptide(L)' 'MIRVNNLQVVFPGFCLKDISLSIKKGEFFVIIGPTGAGKTLLLEALAGLVPIESGKIFIGDTEV' A
#
# COMPACT_ATOMS: atom_id res chain seq x y z
N MET A 1 7.29 -11.42 -3.20
CA MET A 1 6.78 -10.47 -4.20
C MET A 1 5.61 -9.76 -3.55
N ILE A 2 5.53 -8.45 -3.69
CA ILE A 2 4.38 -7.67 -3.21
C ILE A 2 3.78 -6.97 -4.42
N ARG A 3 2.48 -7.10 -4.64
CA ARG A 3 1.78 -6.37 -5.72
C ARG A 3 0.56 -5.68 -5.12
N VAL A 4 0.33 -4.46 -5.57
CA VAL A 4 -0.78 -3.61 -5.15
C VAL A 4 -1.43 -3.09 -6.41
N ASN A 5 -2.75 -3.24 -6.53
CA ASN A 5 -3.52 -2.80 -7.69
C ASN A 5 -4.62 -1.83 -7.23
N ASN A 6 -4.54 -0.58 -7.72
CA ASN A 6 -5.53 0.48 -7.52
C ASN A 6 -6.01 0.62 -6.06
N LEU A 7 -5.06 0.53 -5.12
CA LEU A 7 -5.35 0.58 -3.70
C LEU A 7 -5.88 1.96 -3.30
N GLN A 8 -6.98 1.96 -2.55
CA GLN A 8 -7.54 3.13 -1.89
C GLN A 8 -7.64 2.89 -0.40
N VAL A 9 -7.21 3.89 0.38
CA VAL A 9 -7.29 3.88 1.84
C VAL A 9 -7.88 5.20 2.27
N VAL A 10 -8.91 5.14 3.11
CA VAL A 10 -9.55 6.31 3.73
C VAL A 10 -9.31 6.23 5.22
N PHE A 11 -8.63 7.23 5.76
CA PHE A 11 -8.34 7.37 7.19
C PHE A 11 -8.66 8.82 7.60
N PRO A 12 -9.07 9.09 8.85
CA PRO A 12 -9.39 10.46 9.27
C PRO A 12 -8.27 11.46 8.92
N GLY A 13 -8.55 12.38 7.99
CA GLY A 13 -7.61 13.40 7.52
C GLY A 13 -6.60 12.94 6.45
N PHE A 14 -6.61 11.67 6.03
CA PHE A 14 -5.70 11.13 5.02
C PHE A 14 -6.43 10.25 4.01
N CYS A 15 -6.08 10.38 2.74
CA CYS A 15 -6.58 9.48 1.71
C CYS A 15 -5.47 9.12 0.74
N LEU A 16 -5.25 7.82 0.57
CA LEU A 16 -4.43 7.27 -0.50
C LEU A 16 -5.37 6.85 -1.62
N LYS A 17 -5.04 7.24 -2.85
CA LYS A 17 -5.86 6.95 -4.03
C LYS A 17 -4.99 6.42 -5.14
N ASP A 18 -5.53 5.43 -5.85
CA ASP A 18 -4.95 4.86 -7.06
C ASP A 18 -3.49 4.40 -6.91
N ILE A 19 -3.17 3.80 -5.75
CA ILE A 19 -1.82 3.30 -5.51
C ILE A 19 -1.67 1.94 -6.20
N SER A 20 -0.81 1.88 -7.21
CA SER A 20 -0.42 0.63 -7.87
C SER A 20 1.10 0.49 -7.86
N LEU A 21 1.60 -0.63 -7.34
CA LEU A 21 3.03 -0.92 -7.29
C LEU A 21 3.30 -2.42 -7.34
N SER A 22 4.52 -2.79 -7.76
CA SER A 22 4.96 -4.17 -7.85
C SER A 22 6.42 -4.28 -7.43
N ILE A 23 6.67 -5.01 -6.34
CA ILE A 23 7.99 -5.24 -5.75
C ILE A 23 8.34 -6.72 -5.94
N LYS A 24 9.43 -6.97 -6.67
CA LYS A 24 9.91 -8.32 -6.96
C LYS A 24 10.49 -8.98 -5.71
N LYS A 25 10.59 -10.31 -5.72
CA LYS A 25 11.26 -11.04 -4.64
C LYS A 25 12.75 -10.65 -4.60
N GLY A 26 13.23 -10.25 -3.42
CA GLY A 26 14.63 -9.82 -3.23
C GLY A 26 14.92 -8.38 -3.65
N GLU A 27 13.92 -7.62 -4.09
CA GLU A 27 14.09 -6.21 -4.45
C GLU A 27 14.15 -5.32 -3.20
N PHE A 28 15.15 -4.44 -3.15
CA PHE A 28 15.23 -3.39 -2.13
C PHE A 28 14.45 -2.17 -2.61
N PHE A 29 13.25 -1.98 -2.06
CA PHE A 29 12.33 -0.92 -2.46
C PHE A 29 12.20 0.13 -1.36
N VAL A 30 12.12 1.40 -1.75
CA VAL A 30 12.01 2.53 -0.81
C VAL A 30 10.84 3.43 -1.22
N ILE A 31 10.01 3.81 -0.24
CA ILE A 31 8.97 4.82 -0.40
C ILE A 31 9.51 6.15 0.10
N ILE A 32 9.56 7.15 -0.77
CA ILE A 32 10.01 8.51 -0.45
C ILE A 32 8.90 9.53 -0.73
N GLY A 33 8.94 10.65 -0.02
CA GLY A 33 7.98 11.74 -0.18
C GLY A 33 7.92 12.63 1.06
N PRO A 34 7.28 13.81 0.97
CA PRO A 34 7.20 14.75 2.08
C PRO A 34 6.42 14.19 3.28
N THR A 35 6.60 14.79 4.46
CA THR A 35 5.74 14.52 5.63
C THR A 35 4.27 14.76 5.26
N GLY A 36 3.38 13.86 5.67
CA GLY A 36 1.97 13.95 5.31
C GLY A 36 1.60 13.34 3.93
N ALA A 37 2.54 12.76 3.19
CA ALA A 37 2.21 12.07 1.93
C ALA A 37 1.49 10.70 2.12
N GLY A 38 1.27 10.27 3.36
CA GLY A 38 0.58 8.99 3.66
C GLY A 38 1.48 7.74 3.55
N LYS A 39 2.80 7.89 3.66
CA LYS A 39 3.76 6.76 3.61
C LYS A 39 3.53 5.72 4.72
N THR A 40 3.37 6.18 5.96
CA THR A 40 3.08 5.30 7.11
C THR A 40 1.74 4.60 6.91
N LEU A 41 0.72 5.36 6.51
CA LEU A 41 -0.61 4.81 6.22
C LEU A 41 -0.57 3.73 5.12
N LEU A 42 0.23 3.94 4.07
CA LEU A 42 0.42 2.94 3.01
C LEU A 42 1.05 1.67 3.57
N LEU A 43 2.11 1.78 4.36
CA LEU A 43 2.77 0.63 4.96
C LEU A 43 1.86 -0.12 5.95
N GLU A 44 1.07 0.60 6.74
CA GLU A 44 0.08 0.03 7.66
C GLU A 44 -1.04 -0.70 6.92
N ALA A 45 -1.53 -0.15 5.81
CA ALA A 45 -2.51 -0.82 4.95
C ALA A 45 -1.93 -2.10 4.33
N LEU A 46 -0.69 -2.06 3.83
CA LEU A 46 -0.01 -3.25 3.30
C LEU A 46 0.26 -4.33 4.36
N ALA A 47 0.43 -3.92 5.62
CA ALA A 47 0.59 -4.82 6.75
C ALA A 47 -0.76 -5.35 7.31
N GLY A 48 -1.90 -4.90 6.76
CA GLY A 48 -3.23 -5.28 7.24
C GLY A 48 -3.64 -4.62 8.56
N LEU A 49 -2.95 -3.55 8.98
CA LEU A 49 -3.23 -2.82 10.22
C LEU A 49 -4.31 -1.75 10.04
N VAL A 50 -4.51 -1.29 8.81
CA VAL A 50 -5.53 -0.31 8.43
C VAL A 50 -6.41 -0.91 7.33
N PRO A 51 -7.75 -0.82 7.44
CA PRO A 51 -8.64 -1.32 6.42
C PRO A 51 -8.47 -0.55 5.11
N ILE A 52 -8.51 -1.29 4.01
CA ILE A 52 -8.53 -0.72 2.66
C ILE A 52 -9.99 -0.46 2.26
N GLU A 53 -10.22 0.63 1.53
CA GLU A 53 -11.55 0.96 1.02
C GLU A 53 -11.82 0.16 -0.28
N SER A 54 -10.81 0.06 -1.14
CA SER A 54 -10.87 -0.74 -2.37
C SER A 54 -9.48 -1.04 -2.93
N GLY A 55 -9.43 -1.86 -3.97
CA GLY A 55 -8.20 -2.35 -4.57
C GLY A 55 -7.83 -3.74 -4.05
N LYS A 56 -6.64 -4.21 -4.41
CA LYS A 56 -6.15 -5.55 -4.03
C LYS A 56 -4.69 -5.51 -3.66
N ILE A 57 -4.32 -6.24 -2.60
CA ILE A 57 -2.95 -6.43 -2.17
C ILE A 57 -2.62 -7.92 -2.31
N PHE A 58 -1.45 -8.22 -2.87
CA PHE A 58 -0.95 -9.57 -3.05
C PHE A 58 0.40 -9.74 -2.37
N ILE A 59 0.53 -10.76 -1.52
CA ILE A 59 1.79 -11.18 -0.91
C ILE A 59 2.12 -12.58 -1.44
N GLY A 60 3.11 -12.66 -2.33
CA GLY A 60 3.32 -13.85 -3.14
C GLY A 60 2.16 -14.04 -4.10
N ASP A 61 1.51 -15.21 -4.04
CA ASP A 61 0.35 -15.56 -4.87
C ASP A 61 -0.99 -15.38 -4.13
N THR A 62 -0.94 -14.97 -2.87
CA THR A 62 -2.13 -14.80 -2.01
C THR A 62 -2.63 -13.36 -2.04
N GLU A 63 -3.92 -13.17 -2.32
CA GLU A 63 -4.62 -11.91 -2.09
C GLU A 63 -4.95 -11.76 -0.60
N VAL A 64 -4.62 -10.61 -0.01
CA VAL A 64 -4.80 -10.29 1.41
C VAL A 64 -5.67 -9.06 1.63
#